data_AF-A0A7Y4EG11-F1
#
_entry.id   AF-A0A7Y4EG11-F1
#
_cell.length_a   1.000
_cell.length_b   1.000
_cell.length_c   1.000
_cell.angle_alpha   90.00
_cell.angle_beta   90.00
_cell.angle_gamma   90.00
#
_symmetry.space_group_name_H-M   'P 1'
#
loop_
_entity.id
_entity.type
_entity.pdbx_description
1 polymer ?
#
loop_
_entity_poly.entity_id
_entity_poly.type
_entity_poly.pdbx_seq_one_letter_code
_entity_poly.pdbx_strand_id
1 'polypeptide(L)'
;MHKNLMVLAVSSCLPLVSVADELKMPENGTASRIIGGTTTGKNDWPFMAALVTKSTTDSHRGQFCGASFIGGRYILTAAHCVEGQKSSNFDVAVGTHDLTHISIEGQRVGVSSYYMHQGYSNYANDIAIVELEREIVAPQVGLASETEVNNLNSGDTLTVTGWGNQDTSSFFGSFPNTLYKVDLPYVDRGTCQNLGGSYSSIGDDAICAGDLAGGKDSCQGDSGGPLVVKDGTNYKQVGVVSWGAGCGKPNALGVYANVGHFETNGWIERNTTGVSYTQNTIFETRSGEHDINLPIRNFSAEAFTVTNVTVPAGVTLVTNNCTATLNTSDDCSIDVKVDASVALGNSDRTTIEVSTDHPIAGDLSMNIVYAEPKSQGSGGGKGGSVSLAMAFLALFGFALRAREQRNA
;
A
#
# COMPACT_ATOMS: atom_id res chain seq x y z
N MET A 1 -21.21 -24.92 98.27
CA MET A 1 -22.24 -23.92 97.92
C MET A 1 -21.78 -23.20 96.67
N HIS A 2 -22.45 -23.48 95.55
CA HIS A 2 -22.05 -23.10 94.20
C HIS A 2 -22.30 -21.60 93.95
N LYS A 3 -21.27 -20.88 93.50
CA LYS A 3 -21.35 -19.47 93.10
C LYS A 3 -21.68 -19.41 91.61
N ASN A 4 -22.82 -18.78 91.28
CA ASN A 4 -23.23 -18.48 89.90
C ASN A 4 -22.39 -17.31 89.36
N LEU A 5 -21.78 -17.53 88.20
CA LEU A 5 -21.06 -16.52 87.42
C LEU A 5 -21.97 -16.04 86.28
N MET A 6 -22.33 -14.75 86.31
CA MET A 6 -23.00 -14.05 85.21
C MET A 6 -22.02 -13.90 84.03
N VAL A 7 -22.45 -14.30 82.84
CA VAL A 7 -21.74 -14.03 81.58
C VAL A 7 -22.32 -12.75 80.98
N LEU A 8 -21.50 -11.70 80.88
CA LEU A 8 -21.76 -10.54 80.03
C LEU A 8 -21.10 -10.79 78.66
N ALA A 9 -21.87 -10.78 77.59
CA ALA A 9 -21.37 -10.78 76.22
C ALA A 9 -21.00 -9.34 75.80
N VAL A 10 -19.73 -9.09 75.52
CA VAL A 10 -19.24 -7.83 74.95
C VAL A 10 -19.10 -8.01 73.46
N SER A 11 -19.94 -7.32 72.68
CA SER A 11 -19.81 -7.22 71.22
C SER A 11 -18.68 -6.25 70.89
N SER A 12 -17.53 -6.78 70.45
CA SER A 12 -16.38 -6.00 69.98
C SER A 12 -16.51 -5.77 68.48
N CYS A 13 -16.90 -4.55 68.08
CA CYS A 13 -16.78 -4.05 66.72
C CYS A 13 -15.35 -3.52 66.54
N LEU A 14 -14.55 -4.14 65.68
CA LEU A 14 -13.22 -3.66 65.28
C LEU A 14 -13.32 -2.94 63.93
N PRO A 15 -12.71 -1.75 63.76
CA PRO A 15 -12.58 -1.13 62.46
C PRO A 15 -11.47 -1.83 61.65
N LEU A 16 -11.83 -2.28 60.45
CA LEU A 16 -10.87 -2.73 59.43
C LEU A 16 -10.14 -1.50 58.88
N VAL A 17 -8.89 -1.31 59.30
CA VAL A 17 -7.93 -0.43 58.62
C VAL A 17 -7.34 -1.24 57.47
N SER A 18 -7.69 -0.91 56.22
CA SER A 18 -7.00 -1.45 55.05
C SER A 18 -5.66 -0.76 54.89
N VAL A 19 -4.58 -1.45 55.23
CA VAL A 19 -3.24 -1.10 54.76
C VAL A 19 -3.18 -1.54 53.30
N ALA A 20 -3.29 -0.58 52.37
CA ALA A 20 -2.98 -0.81 50.97
C ALA A 20 -1.45 -0.83 50.85
N ASP A 21 -0.88 -2.03 50.88
CA ASP A 21 0.51 -2.25 50.50
C ASP A 21 0.58 -2.13 48.97
N GLU A 22 1.24 -1.08 48.48
CA GLU A 22 1.34 -0.77 47.06
C GLU A 22 2.38 -1.71 46.43
N LEU A 23 1.95 -2.94 46.13
CA LEU A 23 2.69 -3.84 45.26
C LEU A 23 2.72 -3.25 43.85
N LYS A 24 3.83 -2.61 43.50
CA LYS A 24 4.21 -2.33 42.10
C LYS A 24 4.25 -3.65 41.33
N MET A 25 3.16 -3.96 40.65
CA MET A 25 3.12 -4.95 39.59
C MET A 25 3.98 -4.43 38.44
N PRO A 26 4.84 -5.26 37.82
CA PRO A 26 5.54 -4.86 36.62
C PRO A 26 4.50 -4.51 35.55
N GLU A 27 4.64 -3.34 34.93
CA GLU A 27 3.89 -2.98 33.73
C GLU A 27 4.10 -4.07 32.69
N ASN A 28 3.16 -5.01 32.60
CA ASN A 28 3.10 -5.93 31.49
C ASN A 28 2.53 -5.14 30.31
N GLY A 29 3.41 -4.44 29.60
CA GLY A 29 3.10 -3.71 28.39
C GLY A 29 2.71 -4.66 27.26
N THR A 30 1.44 -5.09 27.23
CA THR A 30 0.85 -5.75 26.08
C THR A 30 0.19 -4.70 25.20
N ALA A 31 0.99 -3.97 24.44
CA ALA A 31 0.51 -3.19 23.30
C ALA A 31 1.15 -3.78 22.05
N SER A 32 0.46 -4.72 21.40
CA SER A 32 0.91 -5.25 20.09
C SER A 32 0.06 -4.62 18.99
N ARG A 33 0.79 -4.15 17.99
CA ARG A 33 0.49 -3.14 17.00
C ARG A 33 1.23 -3.63 15.72
N ILE A 34 0.59 -3.70 14.55
CA ILE A 34 0.79 -4.74 13.51
C ILE A 34 0.51 -6.12 14.15
N ILE A 35 -0.12 -7.08 13.47
CA ILE A 35 -0.49 -8.31 14.17
C ILE A 35 0.80 -9.00 14.63
N GLY A 36 1.01 -9.08 15.95
CA GLY A 36 2.25 -9.53 16.58
C GLY A 36 3.52 -8.70 16.30
N GLY A 37 3.39 -7.43 15.89
CA GLY A 37 4.49 -6.50 15.62
C GLY A 37 4.95 -5.67 16.82
N THR A 38 6.06 -4.95 16.64
CA THR A 38 6.72 -4.12 17.67
C THR A 38 7.00 -2.70 17.16
N THR A 39 7.08 -1.73 18.07
CA THR A 39 7.45 -0.33 17.72
C THR A 39 8.84 -0.28 17.14
N THR A 40 9.04 0.59 16.14
CA THR A 40 10.38 0.91 15.63
C THR A 40 11.00 2.07 16.40
N GLY A 41 12.32 2.19 16.36
CA GLY A 41 13.03 3.39 16.76
C GLY A 41 12.88 4.51 15.72
N LYS A 42 12.95 5.75 16.18
CA LYS A 42 13.02 6.91 15.29
C LYS A 42 14.28 6.81 14.42
N ASN A 43 14.12 6.86 13.11
CA ASN A 43 15.16 6.70 12.08
C ASN A 43 15.69 5.27 11.84
N ASP A 44 15.07 4.23 12.39
CA ASP A 44 15.45 2.84 12.06
C ASP A 44 15.20 2.51 10.57
N TRP A 45 14.17 3.13 9.99
CA TRP A 45 13.67 2.87 8.64
C TRP A 45 13.56 4.16 7.83
N PRO A 46 14.67 4.85 7.56
CA PRO A 46 14.66 6.20 7.00
C PRO A 46 14.19 6.26 5.54
N PHE A 47 14.17 5.12 4.85
CA PHE A 47 13.61 4.97 3.50
C PHE A 47 12.10 4.73 3.49
N MET A 48 11.46 4.54 4.65
CA MET A 48 10.02 4.31 4.71
C MET A 48 9.28 5.54 4.17
N ALA A 49 8.27 5.30 3.34
CA ALA A 49 7.43 6.34 2.80
C ALA A 49 5.94 6.02 3.00
N ALA A 50 5.12 7.06 3.12
CA ALA A 50 3.68 6.96 3.19
C ALA A 50 3.05 7.67 1.99
N LEU A 51 2.10 7.00 1.33
CA LEU A 51 1.21 7.66 0.39
C LEU A 51 0.06 8.29 1.17
N VAL A 52 -0.08 9.61 1.05
CA VAL A 52 -1.04 10.40 1.83
C VAL A 52 -1.94 11.22 0.93
N THR A 53 -3.22 11.25 1.24
CA THR A 53 -4.21 12.04 0.50
C THR A 53 -3.87 13.54 0.61
N LYS A 54 -3.79 14.23 -0.53
CA LYS A 54 -3.36 15.63 -0.59
C LYS A 54 -4.33 16.60 0.08
N SER A 55 -5.64 16.30 0.01
CA SER A 55 -6.70 17.16 0.54
C SER A 55 -6.78 17.22 2.07
N THR A 56 -6.04 16.39 2.80
CA THR A 56 -5.99 16.41 4.27
C THR A 56 -4.63 16.89 4.79
N THR A 57 -4.69 17.76 5.79
CA THR A 57 -3.54 18.20 6.58
C THR A 57 -3.17 17.17 7.66
N ASP A 58 -4.12 16.34 8.07
CA ASP A 58 -3.90 15.20 8.95
C ASP A 58 -3.44 14.02 8.11
N SER A 59 -2.13 13.81 8.10
CA SER A 59 -1.50 12.75 7.33
C SER A 59 -1.63 11.37 7.96
N HIS A 60 -1.90 11.27 9.26
CA HIS A 60 -2.27 9.99 9.88
C HIS A 60 -3.60 9.50 9.32
N ARG A 61 -4.60 10.39 9.25
CA ARG A 61 -5.90 10.08 8.63
C ARG A 61 -5.86 9.98 7.11
N GLY A 62 -4.90 10.67 6.49
CA GLY A 62 -4.74 10.71 5.04
C GLY A 62 -3.95 9.57 4.45
N GLN A 63 -3.20 8.83 5.28
CA GLN A 63 -2.40 7.69 4.84
C GLN A 63 -3.32 6.59 4.33
N PHE A 64 -2.99 6.06 3.15
CA PHE A 64 -3.76 4.98 2.53
C PHE A 64 -2.91 3.79 2.09
N CYS A 65 -1.62 4.01 1.84
CA CYS A 65 -0.66 2.95 1.54
C CYS A 65 0.74 3.30 2.08
N GLY A 66 1.54 2.27 2.30
CA GLY A 66 2.98 2.37 2.48
C GLY A 66 3.71 2.46 1.14
N ALA A 67 4.97 2.83 1.20
CA ALA A 67 5.89 2.87 0.08
C ALA A 67 7.33 2.89 0.59
N SER A 68 8.28 2.91 -0.34
CA SER A 68 9.72 2.92 -0.06
C SER A 68 10.43 3.91 -0.97
N PHE A 69 11.35 4.69 -0.41
CA PHE A 69 12.19 5.60 -1.19
C PHE A 69 13.40 4.85 -1.77
N ILE A 70 13.50 4.87 -3.10
CA ILE A 70 14.53 4.17 -3.87
C ILE A 70 15.50 5.14 -4.57
N GLY A 71 15.49 6.42 -4.17
CA GLY A 71 16.46 7.43 -4.62
C GLY A 71 15.88 8.48 -5.57
N GLY A 72 16.52 9.66 -5.59
CA GLY A 72 16.20 10.77 -6.48
C GLY A 72 14.74 11.24 -6.36
N ARG A 73 13.93 10.88 -7.37
CA ARG A 73 12.50 11.21 -7.49
C ARG A 73 11.59 10.00 -7.29
N TYR A 74 12.13 8.84 -6.97
CA TYR A 74 11.43 7.58 -7.17
C TYR A 74 11.04 6.91 -5.86
N ILE A 75 9.79 6.48 -5.85
CA ILE A 75 9.14 5.78 -4.75
C ILE A 75 8.61 4.46 -5.30
N LEU A 76 8.95 3.36 -4.65
CA LEU A 76 8.44 2.03 -4.98
C LEU A 76 7.25 1.70 -4.08
N THR A 77 6.14 1.28 -4.70
CA THR A 77 4.88 0.91 -4.04
C THR A 77 4.12 -0.13 -4.87
N ALA A 78 2.89 -0.48 -4.47
CA ALA A 78 2.02 -1.42 -5.18
C ALA A 78 1.15 -0.70 -6.22
N ALA A 79 0.82 -1.37 -7.32
CA ALA A 79 -0.05 -0.82 -8.36
C ALA A 79 -1.46 -0.55 -7.84
N HIS A 80 -2.01 -1.46 -7.03
CA HIS A 80 -3.36 -1.31 -6.47
C HIS A 80 -3.51 -0.06 -5.57
N CYS A 81 -2.41 0.47 -5.04
CA CYS A 81 -2.42 1.70 -4.24
C CYS A 81 -2.71 2.95 -5.09
N VAL A 82 -2.25 2.96 -6.34
CA VAL A 82 -2.34 4.12 -7.26
C VAL A 82 -3.35 3.92 -8.38
N GLU A 83 -3.89 2.71 -8.54
CA GLU A 83 -4.92 2.41 -9.53
C GLU A 83 -6.14 3.33 -9.40
N GLY A 84 -6.49 3.97 -10.53
CA GLY A 84 -7.60 4.91 -10.64
C GLY A 84 -7.42 6.23 -9.89
N GLN A 85 -6.22 6.52 -9.36
CA GLN A 85 -5.93 7.79 -8.70
C GLN A 85 -5.43 8.83 -9.72
N LYS A 86 -5.71 10.11 -9.49
CA LYS A 86 -4.98 11.20 -10.17
C LYS A 86 -3.71 11.48 -9.36
N SER A 87 -2.56 11.66 -10.00
CA SER A 87 -1.30 12.01 -9.29
C SER A 87 -1.46 13.24 -8.40
N SER A 88 -2.25 14.21 -8.85
CA SER A 88 -2.59 15.42 -8.08
C SER A 88 -3.37 15.19 -6.78
N ASN A 89 -3.91 13.99 -6.55
CA ASN A 89 -4.77 13.69 -5.39
C ASN A 89 -3.98 13.23 -4.16
N PHE A 90 -2.70 12.91 -4.31
CA PHE A 90 -1.88 12.41 -3.21
C PHE A 90 -0.47 12.99 -3.23
N ASP A 91 0.14 13.02 -2.05
CA ASP A 91 1.55 13.32 -1.84
C ASP A 91 2.24 12.08 -1.29
N VAL A 92 3.57 12.13 -1.23
CA VAL A 92 4.40 11.13 -0.55
C VAL A 92 5.12 11.78 0.63
N ALA A 93 5.09 11.15 1.79
CA ALA A 93 5.89 11.53 2.95
C ALA A 93 7.03 10.54 3.17
N VAL A 94 8.27 10.97 2.95
CA VAL A 94 9.47 10.13 3.04
C VAL A 94 10.19 10.36 4.36
N GLY A 95 10.69 9.28 4.98
CA GLY A 95 11.53 9.32 6.18
C GLY A 95 10.79 9.71 7.46
N THR A 96 9.47 9.58 7.46
CA THR A 96 8.63 9.86 8.63
C THR A 96 8.56 8.62 9.53
N HIS A 97 8.62 8.81 10.85
CA HIS A 97 8.32 7.75 11.82
C HIS A 97 6.91 7.91 12.39
N ASP A 98 6.52 9.13 12.77
CA ASP A 98 5.18 9.48 13.26
C ASP A 98 4.41 10.30 12.22
N LEU A 99 3.31 9.75 11.70
CA LEU A 99 2.46 10.39 10.69
C LEU A 99 1.83 11.72 11.15
N THR A 100 1.80 11.98 12.47
CA THR A 100 1.35 13.27 13.01
C THR A 100 2.45 14.34 13.03
N HIS A 101 3.70 13.97 12.73
CA HIS A 101 4.90 14.83 12.79
C HIS A 101 5.67 14.91 11.46
N ILE A 102 5.03 14.64 10.32
CA ILE A 102 5.66 14.64 8.98
C ILE A 102 6.43 15.92 8.69
N SER A 103 5.91 17.09 9.10
CA SER A 103 6.52 18.39 8.82
C SER A 103 7.89 18.61 9.49
N ILE A 104 8.21 17.82 10.52
CA ILE A 104 9.47 17.92 11.27
C ILE A 104 10.35 16.68 11.15
N GLU A 105 9.78 15.51 10.82
CA GLU A 105 10.53 14.26 10.71
C GLU A 105 10.93 13.91 9.29
N GLY A 106 10.08 14.21 8.32
CA GLY A 106 10.23 13.75 6.95
C GLY A 106 10.11 14.85 5.90
N GLN A 107 9.97 14.41 4.66
CA GLN A 107 9.74 15.29 3.52
C GLN A 107 8.42 14.91 2.86
N ARG A 108 7.42 15.80 2.93
CA ARG A 108 6.18 15.68 2.15
C ARG A 108 6.37 16.34 0.79
N VAL A 109 6.14 15.58 -0.28
CA VAL A 109 6.40 15.99 -1.66
C VAL A 109 5.22 15.59 -2.54
N GLY A 110 4.82 16.48 -3.45
CA GLY A 110 3.79 16.16 -4.43
C GLY A 110 4.26 15.14 -5.47
N VAL A 111 3.30 14.54 -6.14
CA VAL A 111 3.52 13.52 -7.17
C VAL A 111 3.32 14.12 -8.56
N SER A 112 4.33 13.96 -9.41
CA SER A 112 4.27 14.36 -10.83
C SER A 112 3.50 13.31 -11.63
N SER A 113 3.94 12.05 -11.52
CA SER A 113 3.37 10.91 -12.25
C SER A 113 3.52 9.62 -11.46
N TYR A 114 2.91 8.55 -11.95
CA TYR A 114 3.16 7.20 -11.48
C TYR A 114 3.03 6.21 -12.64
N TYR A 115 3.78 5.11 -12.53
CA TYR A 115 3.93 4.09 -13.54
C TYR A 115 3.55 2.75 -12.93
N MET A 116 2.41 2.19 -13.35
CA MET A 116 2.00 0.83 -12.98
C MET A 116 2.54 -0.17 -13.99
N HIS A 117 2.78 -1.40 -13.55
CA HIS A 117 3.16 -2.46 -14.47
C HIS A 117 2.08 -2.70 -15.53
N GLN A 118 2.48 -2.81 -16.80
CA GLN A 118 1.55 -2.92 -17.94
C GLN A 118 0.70 -4.19 -17.87
N GLY A 119 1.26 -5.25 -17.28
CA GLY A 119 0.58 -6.52 -17.00
C GLY A 119 -0.18 -6.57 -15.67
N TYR A 120 -0.33 -5.46 -14.94
CA TYR A 120 -1.08 -5.46 -13.69
C TYR A 120 -2.55 -5.84 -13.90
N SER A 121 -3.02 -6.87 -13.18
CA SER A 121 -4.40 -7.35 -13.22
C SER A 121 -4.69 -8.22 -12.00
N ASN A 122 -5.70 -7.87 -11.20
CA ASN A 122 -6.12 -8.64 -10.01
C ASN A 122 -4.94 -9.03 -9.09
N TYR A 123 -4.08 -8.07 -8.75
CA TYR A 123 -2.86 -8.24 -7.95
C TYR A 123 -1.72 -9.06 -8.59
N ALA A 124 -1.88 -9.58 -9.81
CA ALA A 124 -0.72 -10.02 -10.60
C ALA A 124 0.06 -8.76 -11.03
N ASN A 125 1.38 -8.84 -11.02
CA ASN A 125 2.28 -7.71 -11.31
C ASN A 125 1.97 -6.44 -10.50
N ASP A 126 1.66 -6.60 -9.21
CA ASP A 126 1.22 -5.51 -8.34
C ASP A 126 2.38 -4.61 -7.86
N ILE A 127 2.96 -3.87 -8.79
CA ILE A 127 4.10 -2.99 -8.58
C ILE A 127 3.91 -1.67 -9.32
N ALA A 128 4.30 -0.57 -8.67
CA ALA A 128 4.26 0.77 -9.24
C ALA A 128 5.47 1.61 -8.80
N ILE A 129 5.92 2.47 -9.70
CA ILE A 129 6.85 3.56 -9.40
C ILE A 129 6.05 4.86 -9.33
N VAL A 130 6.22 5.61 -8.25
CA VAL A 130 5.70 6.97 -8.10
C VAL A 130 6.86 7.95 -8.31
N GLU A 131 6.66 8.92 -9.21
CA GLU A 131 7.62 9.98 -9.51
C GLU A 131 7.23 11.28 -8.78
N LEU A 132 8.14 11.76 -7.95
CA LEU A 132 7.98 13.00 -7.18
C LEU A 132 8.15 14.25 -8.08
N GLU A 133 7.45 15.34 -7.74
CA GLU A 133 7.56 16.65 -8.42
C GLU A 133 9.00 17.22 -8.40
N ARG A 134 9.81 16.79 -7.43
CA ARG A 134 11.22 17.21 -7.28
C ARG A 134 12.06 16.08 -6.69
N GLU A 135 13.37 16.14 -6.93
CA GLU A 135 14.32 15.31 -6.20
C GLU A 135 14.33 15.66 -4.71
N ILE A 136 14.55 14.61 -3.92
CA ILE A 136 14.81 14.73 -2.49
C ILE A 136 16.11 14.01 -2.13
N VAL A 137 16.76 14.53 -1.09
CA VAL A 137 17.89 13.85 -0.46
C VAL A 137 17.39 13.22 0.82
N ALA A 138 17.34 11.89 0.84
CA ALA A 138 17.00 11.06 1.99
C ALA A 138 17.72 9.71 1.86
N PRO A 139 17.89 8.94 2.96
CA PRO A 139 18.38 7.57 2.85
C PRO A 139 17.42 6.72 2.02
N GLN A 140 17.96 6.01 1.03
CA GLN A 140 17.22 5.11 0.15
C GLN A 140 17.43 3.65 0.56
N VAL A 141 16.47 2.79 0.21
CA VAL A 141 16.63 1.34 0.35
C VAL A 141 17.32 0.77 -0.88
N GLY A 142 18.20 -0.23 -0.68
CA GLY A 142 18.72 -1.02 -1.80
C GLY A 142 17.69 -2.05 -2.25
N LEU A 143 17.56 -2.27 -3.56
CA LEU A 143 16.71 -3.31 -4.10
C LEU A 143 17.49 -4.63 -4.19
N ALA A 144 16.83 -5.73 -3.86
CA ALA A 144 17.41 -7.06 -4.02
C ALA A 144 17.37 -7.48 -5.49
N SER A 145 18.47 -8.06 -5.97
CA SER A 145 18.48 -8.74 -7.27
C SER A 145 17.64 -10.03 -7.25
N GLU A 146 17.25 -10.55 -8.42
CA GLU A 146 16.57 -11.85 -8.50
C GLU A 146 17.42 -12.98 -7.90
N THR A 147 18.74 -12.92 -8.05
CA THR A 147 19.65 -13.91 -7.43
C THR A 147 19.56 -13.87 -5.92
N GLU A 148 19.46 -12.69 -5.32
CA GLU A 148 19.33 -12.55 -3.85
C GLU A 148 17.98 -13.03 -3.35
N VAL A 149 16.89 -12.73 -4.06
CA VAL A 149 15.56 -13.26 -3.72
C VAL A 149 15.53 -14.79 -3.86
N ASN A 150 16.11 -15.35 -4.92
CA ASN A 150 16.17 -16.80 -5.16
C ASN A 150 17.07 -17.55 -4.16
N ASN A 151 17.96 -16.84 -3.46
CA ASN A 151 18.82 -17.42 -2.41
C ASN A 151 18.14 -17.44 -1.03
N LEU A 152 16.94 -16.86 -0.88
CA LEU A 152 16.16 -16.96 0.35
C LEU A 152 15.75 -18.42 0.60
N ASN A 153 15.92 -18.86 1.83
CA ASN A 153 15.51 -20.18 2.29
C ASN A 153 14.23 -20.08 3.11
N SER A 154 13.35 -21.08 3.01
CA SER A 154 12.14 -21.11 3.85
C SER A 154 12.52 -20.98 5.33
N GLY A 155 11.90 -20.03 6.03
CA GLY A 155 12.22 -19.67 7.41
C GLY A 155 13.18 -18.48 7.58
N ASP A 156 13.82 -18.00 6.51
CA ASP A 156 14.62 -16.77 6.57
C ASP A 156 13.77 -15.60 7.07
N THR A 157 14.33 -14.80 7.97
CA THR A 157 13.59 -13.70 8.60
C THR A 157 13.55 -12.50 7.68
N LEU A 158 12.33 -12.12 7.28
CA LEU A 158 12.02 -10.91 6.55
C LEU A 158 11.28 -9.94 7.46
N THR A 159 11.46 -8.64 7.24
CA THR A 159 10.81 -7.60 8.05
C THR A 159 9.89 -6.76 7.17
N VAL A 160 8.64 -6.58 7.61
CA VAL A 160 7.71 -5.59 7.06
C VAL A 160 7.63 -4.41 8.01
N THR A 161 7.58 -3.20 7.47
CA THR A 161 7.38 -1.96 8.23
C THR A 161 6.20 -1.16 7.70
N GLY A 162 5.40 -0.60 8.60
CA GLY A 162 4.29 0.25 8.21
C GLY A 162 3.42 0.76 9.37
N TRP A 163 2.33 1.41 8.98
CA TRP A 163 1.32 2.00 9.86
C TRP A 163 -0.04 1.32 9.71
N GLY A 164 -0.05 0.08 9.24
CA GLY A 164 -1.26 -0.66 8.96
C GLY A 164 -2.05 -1.07 10.20
N ASN A 165 -3.25 -1.53 9.95
CA ASN A 165 -4.23 -1.97 10.92
C ASN A 165 -3.66 -3.10 11.79
N GLN A 166 -3.95 -2.99 13.06
CA GLN A 166 -3.35 -3.82 14.09
C GLN A 166 -4.37 -4.66 14.82
N ASP A 167 -5.64 -4.37 14.59
CA ASP A 167 -6.76 -5.06 15.17
C ASP A 167 -7.80 -5.31 14.09
N THR A 168 -7.85 -6.53 13.58
CA THR A 168 -8.88 -6.96 12.62
C THR A 168 -10.18 -7.38 13.30
N SER A 169 -10.24 -7.38 14.64
CA SER A 169 -11.45 -7.70 15.42
C SER A 169 -12.34 -6.48 15.67
N SER A 170 -11.76 -5.27 15.65
CA SER A 170 -12.50 -4.00 15.71
C SER A 170 -13.06 -3.61 14.34
N PHE A 171 -14.32 -3.13 14.32
CA PHE A 171 -14.96 -2.62 13.09
C PHE A 171 -14.22 -1.42 12.48
N PHE A 172 -13.53 -0.62 13.30
CA PHE A 172 -12.79 0.56 12.86
C PHE A 172 -11.28 0.30 12.70
N GLY A 173 -10.82 -0.90 13.06
CA GLY A 173 -9.40 -1.19 13.20
C GLY A 173 -8.72 -0.41 14.33
N SER A 174 -7.42 -0.59 14.45
CA SER A 174 -6.52 0.22 15.27
C SER A 174 -5.30 0.54 14.42
N PHE A 175 -5.08 1.82 14.10
CA PHE A 175 -3.96 2.27 13.28
C PHE A 175 -2.99 3.08 14.15
N PRO A 176 -1.68 2.79 14.13
CA PRO A 176 -0.69 3.55 14.87
C PRO A 176 -0.38 4.89 14.21
N ASN A 177 0.03 5.85 15.02
CA ASN A 177 0.63 7.08 14.52
C ASN A 177 2.11 6.84 14.17
N THR A 178 2.81 6.07 15.01
CA THR A 178 4.22 5.74 14.88
C THR A 178 4.44 4.48 14.06
N LEU A 179 5.62 4.36 13.44
CA LEU A 179 5.96 3.25 12.57
C LEU A 179 6.18 1.95 13.36
N TYR A 180 5.61 0.86 12.87
CA TYR A 180 5.77 -0.48 13.41
C TYR A 180 6.54 -1.38 12.47
N LYS A 181 7.05 -2.48 13.02
CA LYS A 181 7.62 -3.58 12.24
C LYS A 181 7.10 -4.93 12.70
N VAL A 182 7.10 -5.89 11.80
CA VAL A 182 6.88 -7.31 12.09
C VAL A 182 7.89 -8.16 11.32
N ASP A 183 8.43 -9.16 12.01
CA ASP A 183 9.31 -10.16 11.41
C ASP A 183 8.49 -11.38 11.03
N LEU A 184 8.61 -11.80 9.77
CA LEU A 184 7.88 -12.89 9.14
C LEU A 184 8.87 -13.86 8.49
N PRO A 185 8.66 -15.19 8.59
CA PRO A 185 9.49 -16.14 7.86
C PRO A 185 9.14 -16.10 6.36
N TYR A 186 10.16 -16.16 5.52
CA TYR A 186 10.00 -16.44 4.10
C TYR A 186 9.37 -17.82 3.89
N VAL A 187 8.47 -17.93 2.92
CA VAL A 187 7.83 -19.18 2.52
C VAL A 187 8.08 -19.40 1.03
N ASP A 188 8.68 -20.54 0.68
CA ASP A 188 8.92 -20.91 -0.71
C ASP A 188 7.60 -20.97 -1.52
N ARG A 189 7.72 -20.66 -2.82
CA ARG A 189 6.57 -20.56 -3.72
C ARG A 189 5.73 -21.84 -3.78
N GLY A 190 6.36 -23.01 -3.76
CA GLY A 190 5.66 -24.29 -3.80
C GLY A 190 4.77 -24.50 -2.58
N THR A 191 5.31 -24.25 -1.38
CA THR A 191 4.56 -24.26 -0.12
C THR A 191 3.41 -23.25 -0.15
N CYS A 192 3.66 -22.04 -0.66
CA CYS A 192 2.62 -21.02 -0.78
C CYS A 192 1.49 -21.46 -1.73
N GLN A 193 1.82 -21.96 -2.93
CA GLN A 193 0.85 -22.45 -3.92
C GLN A 193 0.01 -23.62 -3.40
N ASN A 194 0.60 -24.48 -2.55
CA ASN A 194 -0.08 -25.62 -1.94
C ASN A 194 -1.23 -25.23 -0.98
N LEU A 195 -1.32 -23.96 -0.56
CA LEU A 195 -2.48 -23.45 0.20
C LEU A 195 -3.76 -23.38 -0.66
N GLY A 196 -3.64 -23.45 -1.98
CA GLY A 196 -4.77 -23.47 -2.92
C GLY A 196 -5.45 -22.10 -3.08
N GLY A 197 -6.61 -22.09 -3.74
CA GLY A 197 -7.33 -20.84 -4.04
C GLY A 197 -6.47 -19.86 -4.86
N SER A 198 -6.50 -18.58 -4.48
CA SER A 198 -5.68 -17.54 -5.15
C SER A 198 -4.18 -17.75 -5.03
N TYR A 199 -3.70 -18.52 -4.03
CA TYR A 199 -2.27 -18.81 -3.92
C TYR A 199 -1.77 -19.73 -5.04
N SER A 200 -2.64 -20.58 -5.59
CA SER A 200 -2.26 -21.54 -6.64
C SER A 200 -1.80 -20.89 -7.95
N SER A 201 -2.15 -19.62 -8.17
CA SER A 201 -1.79 -18.85 -9.37
C SER A 201 -0.63 -17.88 -9.16
N ILE A 202 0.02 -17.88 -7.98
CA ILE A 202 1.19 -17.02 -7.73
C ILE A 202 2.34 -17.43 -8.67
N GLY A 203 2.83 -16.47 -9.44
CA GLY A 203 3.91 -16.64 -10.40
C GLY A 203 5.26 -16.12 -9.91
N ASP A 204 6.17 -15.85 -10.86
CA ASP A 204 7.48 -15.27 -10.59
C ASP A 204 7.39 -13.80 -10.14
N ASP A 205 6.27 -13.15 -10.43
CA ASP A 205 5.94 -11.78 -10.05
C ASP A 205 5.68 -11.60 -8.54
N ALA A 206 5.62 -12.68 -7.77
CA ALA A 206 5.34 -12.62 -6.34
C ALA A 206 6.13 -13.65 -5.48
N ILE A 207 6.26 -13.30 -4.21
CA ILE A 207 6.84 -14.11 -3.13
C ILE A 207 5.90 -14.12 -1.91
N CYS A 208 6.07 -15.10 -1.01
CA CYS A 208 5.24 -15.24 0.18
C CYS A 208 6.07 -15.15 1.46
N ALA A 209 5.47 -14.56 2.50
CA ALA A 209 6.04 -14.52 3.84
C ALA A 209 4.93 -14.54 4.89
N GLY A 210 5.17 -15.23 6.00
CA GLY A 210 4.21 -15.34 7.09
C GLY A 210 4.31 -16.65 7.85
N ASP A 211 3.84 -16.64 9.09
CA ASP A 211 3.74 -17.86 9.89
C ASP A 211 2.49 -18.64 9.49
N LEU A 212 2.63 -19.91 9.11
CA LEU A 212 1.49 -20.78 8.79
C LEU A 212 0.55 -20.97 9.99
N ALA A 213 1.06 -20.86 11.22
CA ALA A 213 0.25 -20.87 12.43
C ALA A 213 -0.58 -19.58 12.60
N GLY A 214 -0.28 -18.53 11.83
CA GLY A 214 -0.86 -17.19 11.96
C GLY A 214 -0.27 -16.41 13.13
N GLY A 215 -1.03 -15.43 13.61
CA GLY A 215 -0.64 -14.59 14.76
C GLY A 215 0.34 -13.46 14.45
N LYS A 216 0.93 -13.42 13.24
CA LYS A 216 1.73 -12.31 12.72
C LYS A 216 1.45 -12.03 11.26
N ASP A 217 1.26 -10.77 10.89
CA ASP A 217 1.07 -10.38 9.49
C ASP A 217 1.15 -8.86 9.29
N SER A 218 1.43 -8.45 8.05
CA SER A 218 1.11 -7.11 7.53
C SER A 218 -0.40 -6.99 7.30
N CYS A 219 -0.96 -5.77 7.34
CA CYS A 219 -2.41 -5.60 7.21
C CYS A 219 -2.83 -4.32 6.48
N GLN A 220 -4.11 -3.98 6.51
CA GLN A 220 -4.66 -2.83 5.78
C GLN A 220 -3.86 -1.57 6.11
N GLY A 221 -3.40 -0.82 5.11
CA GLY A 221 -2.56 0.37 5.31
C GLY A 221 -1.05 0.10 5.22
N ASP A 222 -0.60 -1.16 5.34
CA ASP A 222 0.79 -1.56 5.03
C ASP A 222 0.99 -1.83 3.52
N SER A 223 -0.10 -2.01 2.75
CA SER A 223 -0.09 -2.17 1.29
C SER A 223 0.87 -1.20 0.60
N GLY A 224 1.68 -1.70 -0.33
CA GLY A 224 2.73 -0.94 -1.00
C GLY A 224 4.01 -0.71 -0.18
N GLY A 225 3.99 -1.02 1.12
CA GLY A 225 5.17 -0.94 1.99
C GLY A 225 6.24 -1.98 1.66
N PRO A 226 7.48 -1.79 2.15
CA PRO A 226 8.59 -2.69 1.85
C PRO A 226 8.57 -3.96 2.70
N LEU A 227 8.90 -5.09 2.06
CA LEU A 227 9.38 -6.31 2.72
C LEU A 227 10.89 -6.39 2.51
N VAL A 228 11.66 -6.41 3.59
CA VAL A 228 13.13 -6.35 3.53
C VAL A 228 13.79 -7.57 4.16
N VAL A 229 15.00 -7.87 3.69
CA VAL A 229 15.94 -8.80 4.32
C VAL A 229 17.14 -8.02 4.83
N LYS A 230 17.73 -8.48 5.93
CA LYS A 230 18.96 -7.90 6.48
C LYS A 230 20.16 -8.32 5.63
N ASP A 231 20.95 -7.35 5.19
CA ASP A 231 22.20 -7.54 4.45
C ASP A 231 23.35 -6.88 5.20
N GLY A 232 24.04 -7.66 6.04
CA GLY A 232 25.05 -7.15 6.96
C GLY A 232 24.47 -6.15 7.97
N THR A 233 24.86 -4.88 7.86
CA THR A 233 24.32 -3.77 8.66
C THR A 233 23.23 -2.97 7.96
N ASN A 234 22.93 -3.30 6.70
CA ASN A 234 21.94 -2.63 5.86
C ASN A 234 20.72 -3.54 5.62
N TYR A 235 19.78 -3.05 4.83
CA TYR A 235 18.60 -3.78 4.38
C TYR A 235 18.49 -3.74 2.86
N LYS A 236 18.04 -4.85 2.29
CA LYS A 236 17.62 -4.92 0.89
C LYS A 236 16.13 -5.24 0.82
N GLN A 237 15.42 -4.53 -0.05
CA GLN A 237 14.01 -4.77 -0.28
C GLN A 237 13.83 -5.94 -1.26
N VAL A 238 13.18 -6.99 -0.79
CA VAL A 238 12.90 -8.22 -1.55
C VAL A 238 11.46 -8.27 -2.06
N GLY A 239 10.57 -7.49 -1.43
CA GLY A 239 9.16 -7.47 -1.81
C GLY A 239 8.44 -6.14 -1.55
N VAL A 240 7.25 -6.04 -2.11
CA VAL A 240 6.28 -4.95 -1.87
C VAL A 240 4.98 -5.57 -1.37
N VAL A 241 4.45 -5.11 -0.23
CA VAL A 241 3.20 -5.63 0.36
C VAL A 241 2.05 -5.52 -0.65
N SER A 242 1.44 -6.65 -1.01
CA SER A 242 0.40 -6.70 -2.04
C SER A 242 -0.96 -7.13 -1.47
N TRP A 243 -1.12 -8.41 -1.10
CA TRP A 243 -2.40 -8.95 -0.60
C TRP A 243 -2.20 -10.10 0.39
N GLY A 244 -3.29 -10.56 1.01
CA GLY A 244 -3.32 -11.75 1.86
C GLY A 244 -4.75 -12.22 2.14
N ALA A 245 -4.95 -13.49 2.48
CA ALA A 245 -6.28 -14.07 2.71
C ALA A 245 -6.91 -13.74 4.09
N GLY A 246 -6.27 -12.85 4.84
CA GLY A 246 -6.75 -12.34 6.13
C GLY A 246 -5.61 -12.22 7.13
N CYS A 247 -5.40 -11.00 7.62
CA CYS A 247 -4.22 -10.68 8.42
C CYS A 247 -4.14 -11.58 9.66
N GLY A 248 -3.01 -12.28 9.80
CA GLY A 248 -2.64 -13.04 11.00
C GLY A 248 -3.50 -14.29 11.24
N LYS A 249 -4.25 -14.76 10.24
CA LYS A 249 -4.99 -16.02 10.34
C LYS A 249 -4.08 -17.22 10.04
N PRO A 250 -4.34 -18.39 10.64
CA PRO A 250 -3.67 -19.62 10.25
C PRO A 250 -3.85 -19.91 8.76
N ASN A 251 -2.78 -20.36 8.10
CA ASN A 251 -2.72 -20.64 6.66
C ASN A 251 -3.10 -19.45 5.75
N ALA A 252 -3.00 -18.22 6.25
CA ALA A 252 -3.13 -17.01 5.45
C ALA A 252 -1.78 -16.29 5.43
N LEU A 253 -1.01 -16.52 4.37
CA LEU A 253 0.28 -15.87 4.17
C LEU A 253 0.10 -14.49 3.53
N GLY A 254 1.02 -13.58 3.82
CA GLY A 254 1.18 -12.37 3.04
C GLY A 254 1.82 -12.69 1.69
N VAL A 255 1.32 -12.05 0.64
CA VAL A 255 1.85 -12.10 -0.72
C VAL A 255 2.39 -10.73 -1.08
N TYR A 256 3.58 -10.74 -1.67
CA TYR A 256 4.37 -9.55 -1.94
C TYR A 256 4.83 -9.58 -3.39
N ALA A 257 4.78 -8.45 -4.09
CA ALA A 257 5.36 -8.35 -5.43
C ALA A 257 6.87 -8.58 -5.35
N ASN A 258 7.42 -9.44 -6.21
CA ASN A 258 8.82 -9.88 -6.18
C ASN A 258 9.74 -8.81 -6.78
N VAL A 259 10.42 -8.04 -5.93
CA VAL A 259 11.30 -6.94 -6.39
C VAL A 259 12.41 -7.45 -7.30
N GLY A 260 13.03 -8.59 -6.98
CA GLY A 260 14.12 -9.15 -7.78
C GLY A 260 13.70 -9.49 -9.21
N HIS A 261 12.46 -9.97 -9.39
CA HIS A 261 11.89 -10.24 -10.71
C HIS A 261 11.76 -8.95 -11.55
N PHE A 262 11.26 -7.87 -10.96
CA PHE A 262 11.06 -6.59 -11.66
C PHE A 262 12.34 -5.77 -11.85
N GLU A 263 13.36 -5.99 -11.02
CA GLU A 263 14.73 -5.51 -11.27
C GLU A 263 15.31 -6.22 -12.49
N THR A 264 15.24 -7.56 -12.52
CA THR A 264 15.95 -8.37 -13.52
C THR A 264 15.33 -8.30 -14.91
N ASN A 265 14.01 -8.13 -14.99
CA ASN A 265 13.31 -7.90 -16.26
C ASN A 265 13.39 -6.44 -16.75
N GLY A 266 14.09 -5.55 -16.01
CA GLY A 266 14.32 -4.16 -16.37
C GLY A 266 13.12 -3.23 -16.18
N TRP A 267 12.04 -3.69 -15.55
CA TRP A 267 10.83 -2.89 -15.39
C TRP A 267 11.07 -1.69 -14.44
N ILE A 268 11.75 -1.90 -13.30
CA ILE A 268 12.04 -0.81 -12.36
C ILE A 268 13.00 0.20 -13.01
N GLU A 269 14.07 -0.29 -13.64
CA GLU A 269 15.03 0.56 -14.36
C GLU A 269 14.34 1.43 -15.39
N ARG A 270 13.50 0.85 -16.27
CA ARG A 270 12.76 1.59 -17.29
C ARG A 270 11.95 2.75 -16.72
N ASN A 271 11.27 2.53 -15.60
CA ASN A 271 10.40 3.53 -14.97
C ASN A 271 11.15 4.48 -14.01
N THR A 272 12.47 4.34 -13.91
CA THR A 272 13.34 5.20 -13.09
C THR A 272 14.46 5.88 -13.90
N THR A 273 14.39 5.81 -15.24
CA THR A 273 15.38 6.38 -16.16
C THR A 273 15.50 7.90 -16.12
N GLY A 274 14.42 8.61 -15.79
CA GLY A 274 14.32 10.06 -15.93
C GLY A 274 13.39 10.53 -17.05
N VAL A 275 12.92 9.64 -17.92
CA VAL A 275 11.89 10.00 -18.92
C VAL A 275 10.54 10.09 -18.23
N SER A 276 10.05 11.32 -18.04
CA SER A 276 8.80 11.60 -17.32
C SER A 276 7.64 11.82 -18.27
N TYR A 277 6.51 11.15 -18.02
CA TYR A 277 5.28 11.29 -18.79
C TYR A 277 4.06 10.85 -17.97
N THR A 278 2.86 11.20 -18.42
CA THR A 278 1.61 10.74 -17.78
C THR A 278 1.21 9.37 -18.32
N GLN A 279 1.42 8.31 -17.53
CA GLN A 279 1.03 6.95 -17.94
C GLN A 279 -0.49 6.77 -17.98
N ASN A 280 -1.23 7.35 -17.03
CA ASN A 280 -2.69 7.18 -16.96
C ASN A 280 -3.39 8.53 -16.79
N THR A 281 -4.17 8.92 -17.79
CA THR A 281 -5.08 10.07 -17.74
C THR A 281 -6.48 9.56 -17.37
N ILE A 282 -6.95 9.94 -16.18
CA ILE A 282 -8.20 9.41 -15.61
C ILE A 282 -9.41 10.27 -16.03
N PHE A 283 -10.37 9.63 -16.68
CA PHE A 283 -11.66 10.20 -17.09
C PHE A 283 -12.77 9.69 -16.17
N GLU A 284 -13.67 10.60 -15.78
CA GLU A 284 -14.83 10.30 -14.92
C GLU A 284 -16.10 10.02 -15.74
N THR A 285 -16.07 10.29 -17.06
CA THR A 285 -17.17 10.05 -17.99
C THR A 285 -16.69 9.27 -19.21
N ARG A 286 -17.54 8.35 -19.72
CA ARG A 286 -17.30 7.62 -20.98
C ARG A 286 -17.74 8.38 -22.23
N SER A 287 -18.04 9.66 -22.09
CA SER A 287 -18.57 10.48 -23.18
C SER A 287 -17.99 11.88 -23.13
N GLY A 288 -18.14 12.57 -24.26
CA GLY A 288 -17.64 13.92 -24.47
C GLY A 288 -16.33 13.95 -25.25
N GLU A 289 -16.07 15.10 -25.83
CA GLU A 289 -14.78 15.43 -26.44
C GLU A 289 -13.90 16.14 -25.41
N HIS A 290 -12.65 15.70 -25.28
CA HIS A 290 -11.69 16.23 -24.32
C HIS A 290 -10.38 16.57 -25.01
N ASP A 291 -9.86 17.78 -24.77
CA ASP A 291 -8.53 18.17 -25.20
C ASP A 291 -7.52 17.78 -24.11
N ILE A 292 -6.55 16.94 -24.45
CA ILE A 292 -5.57 16.39 -23.52
C ILE A 292 -4.16 16.79 -23.96
N ASN A 293 -3.43 17.41 -23.05
CA ASN A 293 -2.01 17.68 -23.20
C ASN A 293 -1.21 16.54 -22.56
N LEU A 294 -0.29 15.95 -23.33
CA LEU A 294 0.57 14.85 -22.91
C LEU A 294 2.01 15.38 -22.83
N PRO A 295 2.46 15.87 -21.67
CA PRO A 295 3.82 16.36 -21.50
C PRO A 295 4.81 15.19 -21.44
N ILE A 296 5.98 15.38 -22.06
CA ILE A 296 7.15 14.50 -21.95
C ILE A 296 8.31 15.37 -21.49
N ARG A 297 9.00 14.93 -20.43
CA ARG A 297 10.17 15.64 -19.90
C ARG A 297 11.36 14.70 -19.82
N ASN A 298 12.55 15.23 -20.10
CA ASN A 298 13.78 14.48 -19.96
C ASN A 298 14.52 14.88 -18.67
N PHE A 299 14.45 14.06 -17.63
CA PHE A 299 15.33 14.17 -16.46
C PHE A 299 16.52 13.20 -16.52
N SER A 300 16.62 12.38 -17.57
CA SER A 300 17.73 11.46 -17.74
C SER A 300 18.99 12.19 -18.23
N ALA A 301 20.14 11.53 -18.08
CA ALA A 301 21.40 12.02 -18.63
C ALA A 301 21.49 11.85 -20.16
N GLU A 302 20.65 10.98 -20.74
CA GLU A 302 20.66 10.64 -22.15
C GLU A 302 19.68 11.52 -22.91
N ALA A 303 20.17 12.21 -23.94
CA ALA A 303 19.30 12.92 -24.85
C ALA A 303 18.52 11.92 -25.72
N PHE A 304 17.25 12.21 -26.01
CA PHE A 304 16.42 11.34 -26.84
C PHE A 304 15.43 12.14 -27.71
N THR A 305 14.94 11.52 -28.77
CA THR A 305 13.93 12.06 -29.69
C THR A 305 12.70 11.17 -29.67
N VAL A 306 11.51 11.79 -29.75
CA VAL A 306 10.28 11.05 -30.03
C VAL A 306 10.26 10.68 -31.52
N THR A 307 10.28 9.39 -31.82
CA THR A 307 10.42 8.87 -33.17
C THR A 307 9.08 8.56 -33.83
N ASN A 308 8.06 8.22 -33.04
CA ASN A 308 6.72 7.93 -33.55
C ASN A 308 5.65 8.18 -32.48
N VAL A 309 4.44 8.55 -32.93
CA VAL A 309 3.25 8.69 -32.08
C VAL A 309 2.10 7.96 -32.76
N THR A 310 1.59 6.93 -32.09
CA THR A 310 0.47 6.12 -32.60
C THR A 310 -0.75 6.35 -31.71
N VAL A 311 -1.83 6.86 -32.32
CA VAL A 311 -3.09 7.14 -31.62
C VAL A 311 -4.15 6.09 -31.97
N PRO A 312 -4.96 5.63 -31.01
CA PRO A 312 -6.03 4.67 -31.26
C PRO A 312 -7.26 5.34 -31.88
N ALA A 313 -8.25 4.54 -32.27
CA ALA A 313 -9.54 5.07 -32.73
C ALA A 313 -10.16 6.00 -31.66
N GLY A 314 -10.85 7.06 -32.08
CA GLY A 314 -11.42 8.05 -31.16
C GLY A 314 -10.43 9.07 -30.60
N VAL A 315 -9.14 8.95 -30.92
CA VAL A 315 -8.11 9.93 -30.55
C VAL A 315 -7.55 10.57 -31.82
N THR A 316 -7.52 11.90 -31.86
CA THR A 316 -6.96 12.68 -32.96
C THR A 316 -5.76 13.47 -32.48
N LEU A 317 -4.63 13.36 -33.18
CA LEU A 317 -3.47 14.19 -32.93
C LEU A 317 -3.77 15.64 -33.38
N VAL A 318 -3.66 16.59 -32.45
CA VAL A 318 -3.89 18.03 -32.73
C VAL A 318 -2.56 18.71 -33.03
N THR A 319 -1.60 18.58 -32.12
CA THR A 319 -0.23 19.10 -32.31
C THR A 319 0.78 18.09 -31.75
N ASN A 320 1.98 18.09 -32.34
CA ASN A 320 3.13 17.36 -31.80
C ASN A 320 4.33 18.32 -31.76
N ASN A 321 4.67 18.80 -30.57
CA ASN A 321 5.83 19.67 -30.36
C ASN A 321 7.09 18.88 -29.98
N CYS A 322 7.01 17.55 -29.89
CA CYS A 322 8.12 16.64 -29.58
C CYS A 322 8.92 16.26 -30.83
N THR A 323 9.25 17.22 -31.70
CA THR A 323 9.96 16.95 -32.97
C THR A 323 11.46 17.17 -32.91
N ALA A 324 11.94 17.85 -31.87
CA ALA A 324 13.36 18.05 -31.60
C ALA A 324 13.89 17.00 -30.62
N THR A 325 15.21 16.89 -30.56
CA THR A 325 15.89 16.11 -29.51
C THR A 325 15.70 16.80 -28.17
N LEU A 326 15.24 16.04 -27.18
CA LEU A 326 15.12 16.45 -25.78
C LEU A 326 16.44 16.19 -25.08
N ASN A 327 17.19 17.24 -24.78
CA ASN A 327 18.35 17.17 -23.88
C ASN A 327 17.87 17.10 -22.43
N THR A 328 18.80 16.86 -21.50
CA THR A 328 18.47 16.89 -20.06
C THR A 328 17.83 18.22 -19.68
N SER A 329 16.72 18.13 -18.94
CA SER A 329 15.82 19.22 -18.53
C SER A 329 14.96 19.83 -19.64
N ASP A 330 15.05 19.36 -20.89
CA ASP A 330 14.11 19.76 -21.93
C ASP A 330 12.75 19.08 -21.73
N ASP A 331 11.70 19.73 -22.23
CA ASP A 331 10.36 19.20 -22.28
C ASP A 331 9.70 19.48 -23.64
N CYS A 332 8.67 18.69 -23.93
CA CYS A 332 7.77 18.91 -25.05
C CYS A 332 6.37 18.40 -24.70
N SER A 333 5.42 18.61 -25.60
CA SER A 333 4.09 18.06 -25.43
C SER A 333 3.47 17.59 -26.74
N ILE A 334 2.57 16.64 -26.60
CA ILE A 334 1.68 16.16 -27.65
C ILE A 334 0.25 16.53 -27.23
N ASP A 335 -0.44 17.31 -28.05
CA ASP A 335 -1.84 17.63 -27.82
C ASP A 335 -2.73 16.69 -28.63
N VAL A 336 -3.69 16.06 -27.96
CA VAL A 336 -4.66 15.17 -28.58
C VAL A 336 -6.08 15.58 -28.23
N LYS A 337 -7.01 15.34 -29.16
CA LYS A 337 -8.45 15.43 -28.92
C LYS A 337 -9.02 14.02 -28.80
N VAL A 338 -9.74 13.76 -27.72
CA VAL A 338 -10.28 12.44 -27.38
C VAL A 338 -11.80 12.48 -27.41
N ASP A 339 -12.44 11.74 -28.30
CA ASP A 339 -13.85 11.36 -28.15
C ASP A 339 -13.90 10.13 -27.24
N ALA A 340 -14.22 10.36 -25.96
CA ALA A 340 -14.21 9.32 -24.94
C ALA A 340 -15.13 8.13 -25.30
N SER A 341 -16.24 8.39 -26.01
CA SER A 341 -17.23 7.38 -26.38
C SER A 341 -16.66 6.39 -27.38
N VAL A 342 -15.89 6.89 -28.35
CA VAL A 342 -15.23 6.06 -29.38
C VAL A 342 -13.93 5.46 -28.84
N ALA A 343 -13.13 6.27 -28.14
CA ALA A 343 -11.80 5.90 -27.67
C ALA A 343 -11.84 4.77 -26.63
N LEU A 344 -12.79 4.83 -25.69
CA LEU A 344 -12.96 3.80 -24.68
C LEU A 344 -13.87 2.67 -25.17
N GLY A 345 -14.90 2.97 -25.95
CA GLY A 345 -15.88 1.98 -26.39
C GLY A 345 -16.43 1.16 -25.22
N ASN A 346 -16.22 -0.17 -25.27
CA ASN A 346 -16.59 -1.10 -24.19
C ASN A 346 -15.42 -1.44 -23.24
N SER A 347 -14.24 -0.87 -23.46
CA SER A 347 -13.05 -1.06 -22.65
C SER A 347 -12.93 0.05 -21.60
N ASP A 348 -12.23 -0.23 -20.51
CA ASP A 348 -11.95 0.77 -19.46
C ASP A 348 -10.71 1.61 -19.78
N ARG A 349 -9.99 1.24 -20.85
CA ARG A 349 -8.71 1.82 -21.22
C ARG A 349 -8.49 1.78 -22.72
N THR A 350 -7.86 2.82 -23.23
CA THR A 350 -7.22 2.84 -24.55
C THR A 350 -5.85 3.51 -24.43
N THR A 351 -4.93 3.22 -25.35
CA THR A 351 -3.52 3.57 -25.20
C THR A 351 -3.01 4.33 -26.42
N ILE A 352 -2.35 5.44 -26.17
CA ILE A 352 -1.52 6.18 -27.12
C ILE A 352 -0.09 5.68 -26.90
N GLU A 353 0.54 5.17 -27.96
CA GLU A 353 1.91 4.67 -27.90
C GLU A 353 2.86 5.73 -28.48
N VAL A 354 3.86 6.11 -27.69
CA VAL A 354 4.91 7.04 -28.10
C VAL A 354 6.24 6.31 -28.09
N SER A 355 6.87 6.16 -29.25
CA SER A 355 8.19 5.54 -29.34
C SER A 355 9.29 6.61 -29.30
N THR A 356 10.41 6.27 -28.65
CA THR A 356 11.60 7.12 -28.53
C THR A 356 12.85 6.34 -28.94
N ASP A 357 13.96 7.04 -29.17
CA ASP A 357 15.28 6.42 -29.34
C ASP A 357 16.08 6.32 -28.02
N HIS A 358 15.45 6.59 -26.86
CA HIS A 358 16.11 6.42 -25.56
C HIS A 358 16.50 4.93 -25.38
N PRO A 359 17.73 4.61 -24.92
CA PRO A 359 18.23 3.23 -24.87
C PRO A 359 17.48 2.27 -23.91
N ILE A 360 16.54 2.79 -23.10
CA ILE A 360 15.86 2.04 -22.03
C ILE A 360 14.34 2.33 -22.09
N ALA A 361 13.97 3.62 -22.19
CA ALA A 361 12.59 4.10 -22.32
C ALA A 361 12.14 4.23 -23.79
N GLY A 362 12.37 3.18 -24.59
CA GLY A 362 12.07 3.20 -26.03
C GLY A 362 10.59 3.30 -26.39
N ASP A 363 9.69 2.93 -25.48
CA ASP A 363 8.23 3.04 -25.66
C ASP A 363 7.57 3.60 -24.40
N LEU A 364 6.70 4.60 -24.58
CA LEU A 364 5.91 5.24 -23.53
C LEU A 364 4.43 4.99 -23.82
N SER A 365 3.81 4.13 -23.02
CA SER A 365 2.38 3.83 -23.11
C SER A 365 1.57 4.82 -22.29
N MET A 366 0.85 5.72 -22.96
CA MET A 366 0.01 6.76 -22.36
C MET A 366 -1.46 6.37 -22.47
N ASN A 367 -2.05 5.98 -21.35
CA ASN A 367 -3.39 5.45 -21.28
C ASN A 367 -4.41 6.55 -21.01
N ILE A 368 -5.54 6.50 -21.73
CA ILE A 368 -6.78 7.14 -21.34
C ILE A 368 -7.60 6.08 -20.61
N VAL A 369 -7.89 6.32 -19.34
CA VAL A 369 -8.52 5.34 -18.45
C VAL A 369 -9.84 5.91 -17.94
N TYR A 370 -10.93 5.16 -18.12
CA TYR A 370 -12.16 5.42 -17.41
C TYR A 370 -12.10 4.82 -16.00
N ALA A 371 -12.32 5.64 -14.99
CA ALA A 371 -12.51 5.17 -13.63
C ALA A 371 -13.70 5.91 -13.02
N GLU A 372 -14.61 5.17 -12.39
CA GLU A 372 -15.68 5.79 -11.63
C GLU A 372 -15.10 6.63 -10.49
N PRO A 373 -15.64 7.83 -10.22
CA PRO A 373 -15.20 8.63 -9.09
C PRO A 373 -15.31 7.80 -7.81
N LYS A 374 -14.18 7.52 -7.16
CA LYS A 374 -14.18 7.01 -5.78
C LYS A 374 -14.88 8.09 -4.95
N SER A 375 -16.03 7.76 -4.36
CA SER A 375 -16.82 8.74 -3.60
C SER A 375 -15.92 9.38 -2.52
N GLN A 376 -15.73 10.70 -2.62
CA GLN A 376 -15.08 11.50 -1.58
C GLN A 376 -16.07 11.61 -0.41
N GLY A 377 -16.23 10.51 0.33
CA GLY A 377 -17.10 10.39 1.48
C GLY A 377 -16.28 10.02 2.71
N SER A 378 -16.30 10.92 3.70
CA SER A 378 -15.81 10.71 5.05
C SER A 378 -16.03 9.28 5.56
N GLY A 379 -15.03 8.74 6.28
CA GLY A 379 -15.05 7.50 7.04
C GLY A 379 -16.37 6.74 7.13
N GLY A 380 -16.39 5.55 6.55
CA GLY A 380 -17.51 4.62 6.66
C GLY A 380 -17.38 3.52 5.62
N GLY A 381 -16.97 2.34 6.06
CA GLY A 381 -16.79 1.19 5.18
C GLY A 381 -18.05 0.87 4.36
N LYS A 382 -17.83 0.62 3.06
CA LYS A 382 -18.47 -0.40 2.22
C LYS A 382 -18.03 -0.19 0.78
N GLY A 383 -17.61 -1.27 0.12
CA GLY A 383 -17.59 -1.29 -1.35
C GLY A 383 -16.43 -2.04 -2.00
N GLY A 384 -16.13 -3.27 -1.57
CA GLY A 384 -15.46 -4.25 -2.41
C GLY A 384 -16.48 -5.32 -2.81
N SER A 385 -16.73 -5.47 -4.11
CA SER A 385 -17.66 -6.43 -4.68
C SER A 385 -17.31 -7.87 -4.26
N VAL A 386 -18.08 -8.44 -3.35
CA VAL A 386 -18.07 -9.88 -3.07
C VAL A 386 -19.06 -10.54 -4.00
N SER A 387 -18.54 -11.46 -4.80
CA SER A 387 -19.29 -12.35 -5.68
C SER A 387 -20.48 -13.01 -4.96
N LEU A 388 -21.54 -13.17 -5.74
CA LEU A 388 -22.85 -13.68 -5.42
C LEU A 388 -22.79 -15.14 -4.90
N ALA A 389 -22.58 -15.35 -3.60
CA ALA A 389 -22.79 -16.65 -2.96
C ALA A 389 -22.97 -16.52 -1.44
N MET A 390 -24.17 -16.14 -0.99
CA MET A 390 -24.82 -16.61 0.27
C MET A 390 -26.12 -15.85 0.50
N ALA A 391 -27.14 -16.17 -0.30
CA ALA A 391 -28.51 -15.78 -0.03
C ALA A 391 -29.30 -17.00 0.46
N PHE A 392 -28.94 -17.56 1.61
CA PHE A 392 -29.76 -18.54 2.33
C PHE A 392 -29.38 -18.55 3.82
N LEU A 393 -29.92 -17.61 4.60
CA LEU A 393 -30.20 -17.73 6.05
C LEU A 393 -30.66 -16.37 6.60
N ALA A 394 -31.87 -15.94 6.22
CA ALA A 394 -32.54 -14.78 6.82
C ALA A 394 -34.05 -15.01 6.93
N LEU A 395 -34.46 -16.21 7.37
CA LEU A 395 -35.87 -16.55 7.62
C LEU A 395 -36.17 -17.16 9.00
N PHE A 396 -35.23 -17.12 9.94
CA PHE A 396 -35.52 -17.43 11.35
C PHE A 396 -34.92 -16.34 12.25
N GLY A 397 -35.74 -15.36 12.59
CA GLY A 397 -35.36 -14.23 13.46
C GLY A 397 -36.50 -13.27 13.76
N PHE A 398 -37.56 -13.28 12.94
CA PHE A 398 -38.83 -12.58 13.21
C PHE A 398 -39.89 -13.54 13.77
N ALA A 399 -39.58 -14.22 14.88
CA ALA A 399 -40.59 -14.96 15.63
C ALA A 399 -40.23 -15.09 17.12
N LEU A 400 -39.61 -14.08 17.73
CA LEU A 400 -39.39 -14.02 19.18
C LEU A 400 -39.26 -12.56 19.66
N ARG A 401 -40.22 -11.72 19.26
CA ARG A 401 -40.47 -10.42 19.90
C ARG A 401 -41.93 -9.99 19.73
N ALA A 402 -42.84 -10.92 20.05
CA ALA A 402 -44.28 -10.67 20.14
C ALA A 402 -44.91 -11.66 21.13
N ARG A 403 -44.37 -11.76 22.36
CA ARG A 403 -45.05 -12.49 23.45
C ARG A 403 -44.70 -12.03 24.86
N GLU A 404 -44.41 -10.75 25.06
CA GLU A 404 -44.24 -10.15 26.39
C GLU A 404 -44.89 -8.77 26.49
N GLN A 405 -46.14 -8.63 26.03
CA GLN A 405 -47.08 -7.59 26.49
C GLN A 405 -48.52 -8.09 26.42
N ARG A 406 -48.81 -9.16 27.17
CA ARG A 406 -50.15 -9.48 27.70
C ARG A 406 -49.96 -10.17 29.04
N ASN A 407 -49.80 -9.35 30.09
CA ASN A 407 -50.14 -9.62 31.49
C ASN A 407 -49.81 -8.37 32.31
N ALA A 408 -50.69 -7.37 32.20
CA ALA A 408 -51.05 -6.37 33.19
C ALA A 408 -52.38 -5.76 32.75
#